data_AF-A0A7S0DXB8-F1
#
_entry.id   AF-A0A7S0DXB8-F1
#
_cell.length_a   1.000
_cell.length_b   1.000
_cell.length_c   1.000
_cell.angle_alpha   90.00
_cell.angle_beta   90.00
_cell.angle_gamma   90.00
#
_symmetry.space_group_name_H-M   'P 1'
#
loop_
_entity.id
_entity.type
_entity.pdbx_description
1 polymer ?
#
loop_
_entity_poly.entity_id
_entity_poly.type
_entity_poly.pdbx_seq_one_letter_code
_entity_poly.pdbx_strand_id
1 'polypeptide(L)'
;VKMFVAMPLSQSVIPCFSRETRRFGRIDPRKRILCFGDSLTAGYYAQGNRFHPYANLLKKLLGVEVDYIGLSGWTTRQMCDGKDNDSCVDVVKRSWRGLRAQLRRNRYTHCIILGGTNDVSGSSPDMILSNLRTLHAIARQFGAV
;
A
#
# COMPACT_ATOMS: atom_id res chain seq x y z
N VAL A 1 20.50 -50.82 -37.07
CA VAL A 1 19.64 -49.69 -36.69
C VAL A 1 19.75 -49.51 -35.18
N LYS A 2 20.50 -48.49 -34.73
CA LYS A 2 21.00 -48.34 -33.35
C LYS A 2 19.91 -47.75 -32.45
N MET A 3 19.62 -48.41 -31.33
CA MET A 3 18.84 -47.85 -30.23
C MET A 3 19.54 -46.62 -29.66
N PHE A 4 18.78 -45.55 -29.42
CA PHE A 4 19.22 -44.42 -28.60
C PHE A 4 18.38 -44.36 -27.33
N VAL A 5 19.10 -44.47 -26.22
CA VAL A 5 18.64 -44.43 -24.84
C VAL A 5 18.31 -42.99 -24.45
N ALA A 6 17.25 -42.80 -23.68
CA ALA A 6 16.84 -41.52 -23.12
C ALA A 6 17.88 -40.95 -22.15
N MET A 7 18.26 -39.67 -22.33
CA MET A 7 18.96 -38.87 -21.32
C MET A 7 17.96 -37.87 -20.72
N PRO A 8 17.87 -37.75 -19.38
CA PRO A 8 17.04 -36.71 -18.77
C PRO A 8 17.68 -35.33 -18.92
N LEU A 9 16.88 -34.36 -19.35
CA LEU A 9 17.25 -32.95 -19.39
C LEU A 9 17.46 -32.44 -17.97
N SER A 10 18.71 -32.18 -17.61
CA SER A 10 19.10 -31.36 -16.46
C SER A 10 18.56 -29.94 -16.68
N GLN A 11 17.54 -29.55 -15.91
CA GLN A 11 17.13 -28.16 -15.80
C GLN A 11 17.51 -27.63 -14.42
N SER A 12 18.70 -27.03 -14.42
CA SER A 12 19.19 -25.97 -13.52
C SER A 12 18.19 -25.47 -12.47
N VAL A 13 18.46 -25.87 -11.23
CA VAL A 13 18.00 -25.16 -10.02
C VAL A 13 18.42 -23.70 -10.13
N ILE A 14 17.45 -22.79 -10.22
CA ILE A 14 17.70 -21.35 -10.06
C ILE A 14 18.31 -21.20 -8.66
N PRO A 15 19.52 -20.61 -8.51
CA PRO A 15 20.10 -20.43 -7.20
C PRO A 15 19.15 -19.55 -6.38
N CYS A 16 18.65 -20.12 -5.29
CA CYS A 16 18.00 -19.39 -4.21
C CYS A 16 18.90 -18.20 -3.88
N PHE A 17 18.38 -16.98 -4.10
CA PHE A 17 19.05 -15.75 -3.71
C PHE A 17 19.59 -15.95 -2.29
N SER A 18 20.92 -15.93 -2.17
CA SER A 18 21.60 -16.04 -0.89
C SER A 18 20.96 -15.05 0.06
N ARG A 19 20.46 -15.55 1.20
CA ARG A 19 20.00 -14.72 2.31
C ARG A 19 21.18 -13.95 2.88
N GLU A 20 21.59 -12.90 2.18
CA GLU A 20 22.20 -11.77 2.84
C GLU A 20 21.07 -11.08 3.59
N THR A 21 20.83 -11.56 4.81
CA THR A 21 20.14 -10.77 5.82
C THR A 21 21.00 -9.55 6.08
N ARG A 22 20.85 -8.52 5.24
CA ARG A 22 21.14 -7.15 5.65
C ARG A 22 20.49 -7.03 7.02
N ARG A 23 21.29 -6.75 8.05
CA ARG A 23 20.78 -6.37 9.36
C ARG A 23 19.89 -5.16 9.10
N PHE A 24 18.60 -5.39 8.88
CA PHE A 24 17.61 -4.34 8.97
C PHE A 24 17.85 -3.75 10.35
N GLY A 25 18.39 -2.53 10.40
CA GLY A 25 18.58 -1.82 11.65
C GLY A 25 17.27 -1.93 12.41
N ARG A 26 17.33 -2.32 13.68
CA ARG A 26 16.12 -2.50 14.50
C ARG A 26 15.25 -1.26 14.30
N ILE A 27 14.08 -1.43 13.67
CA ILE A 27 13.14 -0.31 13.48
C ILE A 27 12.77 0.14 14.89
N ASP A 28 12.86 1.46 15.15
CA ASP A 28 12.50 2.00 16.47
C ASP A 28 11.05 1.58 16.79
N PRO A 29 10.77 0.89 17.91
CA PRO A 29 9.42 0.47 18.28
C PRO A 29 8.45 1.65 18.47
N ARG A 30 8.96 2.88 18.58
CA ARG A 30 8.16 4.11 18.57
C ARG A 30 7.68 4.51 17.17
N LYS A 31 8.12 3.83 16.11
CA LYS A 31 7.57 4.05 14.78
C LYS A 31 6.15 3.50 14.71
N ARG A 32 5.25 4.31 14.17
CA ARG A 32 3.91 3.91 13.76
C ARG A 32 3.69 4.37 12.33
N ILE A 33 3.14 3.49 11.50
CA ILE A 33 3.01 3.70 10.05
C ILE A 33 1.53 3.74 9.69
N LEU A 34 1.13 4.68 8.82
CA LEU A 34 -0.18 4.69 8.17
C LEU A 34 -0.02 4.34 6.69
N CYS A 35 -0.63 3.25 6.25
CA CYS A 35 -0.76 2.93 4.82
C CYS A 35 -2.08 3.54 4.31
N PHE A 36 -2.02 4.55 3.45
CA PHE A 36 -3.19 5.25 2.92
C PHE A 36 -3.27 5.02 1.41
N GLY A 37 -4.43 4.59 0.90
CA GLY A 37 -4.59 4.40 -0.52
C GLY A 37 -5.94 3.85 -0.95
N ASP A 38 -5.93 3.11 -2.07
CA ASP A 38 -7.12 2.56 -2.71
C ASP A 38 -7.33 1.06 -2.40
N SER A 39 -7.95 0.34 -3.33
CA SER A 39 -8.17 -1.11 -3.30
C SER A 39 -6.89 -1.93 -3.11
N LEU A 40 -5.74 -1.49 -3.61
CA LEU A 40 -4.47 -2.18 -3.41
C LEU A 40 -4.03 -2.12 -1.94
N THR A 41 -4.20 -0.96 -1.30
CA THR A 41 -3.97 -0.81 0.14
C THR A 41 -4.99 -1.59 0.96
N ALA A 42 -6.25 -1.62 0.54
CA ALA A 42 -7.29 -2.45 1.16
C ALA A 42 -6.99 -3.95 1.04
N GLY A 43 -6.14 -4.35 0.10
CA GLY A 43 -5.89 -5.74 -0.26
C GLY A 43 -7.10 -6.39 -0.92
N TYR A 44 -7.82 -5.63 -1.76
CA TYR A 44 -9.01 -6.09 -2.47
C TYR A 44 -8.72 -7.33 -3.33
N TYR A 45 -9.54 -8.38 -3.16
CA TYR A 45 -9.57 -9.54 -4.07
C TYR A 45 -10.97 -10.17 -4.07
N ALA A 46 -11.17 -11.21 -4.89
CA ALA A 46 -12.45 -11.91 -5.01
C ALA A 46 -13.64 -10.95 -5.27
N GLN A 47 -13.45 -10.00 -6.19
CA GLN A 47 -14.44 -8.97 -6.55
C GLN A 47 -14.96 -8.13 -5.36
N GLY A 48 -14.12 -7.92 -4.34
CA GLY A 48 -14.45 -7.08 -3.19
C GLY A 48 -15.21 -7.82 -2.09
N ASN A 49 -15.41 -9.13 -2.24
CA ASN A 49 -15.95 -9.97 -1.17
C ASN A 49 -14.90 -10.28 -0.10
N ARG A 50 -13.61 -10.11 -0.40
CA ARG A 50 -12.53 -10.41 0.54
C ARG A 50 -11.41 -9.38 0.45
N PHE A 51 -10.70 -9.20 1.57
CA PHE A 51 -9.64 -8.22 1.72
C PHE A 51 -8.46 -8.79 2.50
N HIS A 52 -7.25 -8.52 2.04
CA HIS A 52 -6.00 -8.93 2.69
C HIS A 52 -4.94 -7.82 2.57
N PRO A 53 -5.05 -6.74 3.38
CA PRO A 53 -4.21 -5.56 3.26
C PRO A 53 -2.74 -5.90 3.50
N TYR A 54 -1.85 -5.34 2.67
CA TYR A 54 -0.41 -5.59 2.82
C TYR A 54 0.15 -5.07 4.15
N ALA A 55 -0.53 -4.12 4.79
CA ALA A 55 -0.20 -3.58 6.10
C ALA A 55 -0.02 -4.67 7.18
N ASN A 56 -0.78 -5.78 7.09
CA ASN A 56 -0.65 -6.91 8.03
C ASN A 56 0.73 -7.58 7.92
N LEU A 57 1.18 -7.83 6.69
CA LEU A 57 2.50 -8.41 6.44
C LEU A 57 3.59 -7.42 6.81
N LEU A 58 3.42 -6.14 6.48
CA LEU A 58 4.36 -5.07 6.81
C LEU A 58 4.56 -4.94 8.33
N LYS A 59 3.47 -4.97 9.12
CA LYS A 59 3.49 -5.02 10.58
C LYS A 59 4.32 -6.18 11.11
N LYS A 60 4.11 -7.39 10.58
CA LYS A 60 4.85 -8.60 10.97
C LYS A 60 6.35 -8.49 10.65
N LEU A 61 6.70 -7.97 9.47
CA LEU A 61 8.08 -7.88 9.02
C LEU A 61 8.88 -6.82 9.77
N LEU A 62 8.25 -5.68 10.09
CA LEU A 62 8.92 -4.56 10.75
C LEU A 62 8.86 -4.62 12.28
N GLY A 63 7.90 -5.35 12.85
CA GLY A 63 7.69 -5.40 14.29
C GLY A 63 7.20 -4.07 14.88
N VAL A 64 6.50 -3.26 14.08
CA VAL A 64 5.94 -1.97 14.49
C VAL A 64 4.45 -1.87 14.17
N GLU A 65 3.76 -0.94 14.82
CA GLU A 65 2.34 -0.70 14.56
C GLU A 65 2.13 -0.10 13.16
N VAL A 66 1.24 -0.75 12.38
CA VAL A 66 0.88 -0.33 11.03
C VAL A 66 -0.64 -0.32 10.92
N ASP A 67 -1.20 0.86 10.69
CA ASP A 67 -2.60 1.02 10.35
C ASP A 67 -2.77 1.17 8.84
N TYR A 68 -3.99 0.96 8.34
CA TYR A 68 -4.30 1.17 6.94
C TYR A 68 -5.67 1.79 6.71
N ILE A 69 -5.77 2.55 5.62
CA ILE A 69 -7.00 3.08 5.04
C ILE A 69 -6.97 2.75 3.55
N GLY A 70 -7.92 1.95 3.08
CA GLY A 70 -8.00 1.49 1.69
C GLY A 70 -9.35 1.84 1.07
N LEU A 71 -9.42 3.01 0.44
CA LEU A 71 -10.60 3.57 -0.22
C LEU A 71 -10.77 2.93 -1.62
N SER A 72 -11.38 1.75 -1.66
CA SER A 72 -11.50 0.98 -2.91
C SER A 72 -12.20 1.78 -4.02
N GLY A 73 -11.63 1.76 -5.23
CA GLY A 73 -12.15 2.46 -6.40
C GLY A 73 -12.00 3.99 -6.39
N TRP A 74 -11.36 4.57 -5.37
CA TRP A 74 -11.12 6.01 -5.33
C TRP A 74 -9.93 6.42 -6.19
N THR A 75 -10.09 7.54 -6.90
CA THR A 75 -9.02 8.29 -7.57
C THR A 75 -8.24 9.14 -6.58
N THR A 76 -7.05 9.61 -6.96
CA THR A 76 -6.27 10.57 -6.17
C THR A 76 -7.04 11.86 -5.90
N ARG A 77 -7.86 12.32 -6.86
CA ARG A 77 -8.73 13.49 -6.68
C ARG A 77 -9.74 13.28 -5.57
N GLN A 78 -10.46 12.15 -5.59
CA GLN A 78 -11.44 11.83 -4.54
C GLN A 78 -10.77 11.70 -3.17
N MET A 79 -9.56 11.15 -3.09
CA MET A 79 -8.78 11.13 -1.85
C MET A 79 -8.47 12.53 -1.33
N CYS A 80 -8.13 13.48 -2.21
CA CYS A 80 -7.95 14.89 -1.86
C CYS A 80 -9.25 15.54 -1.40
N ASP A 81 -10.37 15.28 -2.08
CA ASP A 81 -11.68 15.84 -1.75
C ASP A 81 -12.14 15.34 -0.37
N GLY A 82 -12.02 14.04 -0.10
CA GLY A 82 -12.41 13.41 1.15
C GLY A 82 -11.40 13.52 2.31
N LYS A 83 -10.27 14.21 2.14
CA LYS A 83 -9.15 14.23 3.11
C LYS A 83 -9.56 14.65 4.53
N ASP A 84 -10.57 15.49 4.67
CA ASP A 84 -11.02 16.07 5.95
C ASP A 84 -12.22 15.35 6.55
N ASN A 85 -12.84 14.41 5.82
CA ASN A 85 -14.07 13.77 6.25
C ASN A 85 -13.80 12.69 7.32
N ASP A 86 -14.64 12.66 8.36
CA ASP A 86 -14.63 11.59 9.37
C ASP A 86 -15.23 10.27 8.86
N SER A 87 -15.93 10.30 7.73
CA SER A 87 -16.46 9.11 7.05
C SER A 87 -16.48 9.31 5.54
N CYS A 88 -15.77 8.44 4.84
CA CYS A 88 -15.64 8.30 3.41
C CYS A 88 -16.10 6.89 3.05
N VAL A 89 -17.18 6.78 2.28
CA VAL A 89 -17.69 5.47 1.84
C VAL A 89 -17.06 5.14 0.48
N ASP A 90 -16.39 3.99 0.40
CA ASP A 90 -15.79 3.51 -0.84
C ASP A 90 -16.81 2.82 -1.76
N VAL A 91 -16.38 2.41 -2.96
CA VAL A 91 -17.31 1.84 -3.95
C VAL A 91 -17.91 0.49 -3.51
N VAL A 92 -17.26 -0.19 -2.57
CA VAL A 92 -17.70 -1.46 -1.96
C VAL A 92 -18.35 -1.26 -0.59
N LYS A 93 -18.80 -0.03 -0.30
CA LYS A 93 -19.57 0.35 0.90
C LYS A 93 -18.81 0.20 2.22
N ARG A 94 -17.47 0.18 2.20
CA ARG A 94 -16.66 0.27 3.43
C ARG A 94 -16.48 1.73 3.80
N SER A 95 -16.59 2.04 5.09
CA SER A 95 -16.38 3.38 5.62
C SER A 95 -14.96 3.54 6.16
N TRP A 96 -14.34 4.68 5.82
CA TRP A 96 -12.98 5.04 6.18
C TRP A 96 -12.90 6.50 6.58
N ARG A 97 -11.85 6.90 7.30
CA ARG A 97 -11.54 8.33 7.48
C ARG A 97 -10.73 8.87 6.32
N GLY A 98 -10.89 10.16 6.03
CA GLY A 98 -9.96 10.91 5.21
C GLY A 98 -8.57 10.99 5.84
N LEU A 99 -7.54 11.20 5.00
CA LEU A 99 -6.15 11.25 5.45
C LEU A 99 -5.92 12.24 6.59
N ARG A 100 -6.35 13.51 6.42
CA ARG A 100 -6.15 14.55 7.44
C ARG A 100 -6.98 14.26 8.68
N ALA A 101 -8.22 13.78 8.53
CA ALA A 101 -9.05 13.38 9.65
C ALA A 101 -8.38 12.28 10.49
N GLN A 102 -7.76 11.28 9.85
CA GLN A 102 -7.03 10.23 10.55
C GLN A 102 -5.78 10.76 11.26
N LEU A 103 -4.99 11.61 10.60
CA LEU A 103 -3.77 12.20 11.15
C LEU A 103 -4.04 13.16 12.33
N ARG A 104 -5.20 13.80 12.40
CA ARG A 104 -5.63 14.59 13.57
C ARG A 104 -5.87 13.74 14.82
N ARG A 105 -6.32 12.49 14.63
CA ARG A 105 -6.73 11.59 15.73
C ARG A 105 -5.59 10.70 16.22
N ASN A 106 -4.67 10.35 15.33
CA ASN A 106 -3.59 9.42 15.61
C ASN A 106 -2.26 10.00 15.16
N ARG A 107 -1.24 9.83 16.00
CA ARG A 107 0.14 10.21 15.65
C ARG A 107 0.83 9.10 14.89
N TYR A 108 1.33 9.42 13.71
CA TYR A 108 2.13 8.54 12.87
C TYR A 108 3.51 9.14 12.64
N THR A 109 4.50 8.27 12.47
CA THR A 109 5.87 8.65 12.13
C THR A 109 6.14 8.55 10.63
N HIS A 110 5.41 7.68 9.93
CA HIS A 110 5.51 7.50 8.50
C HIS A 110 4.12 7.33 7.90
N CYS A 111 3.95 7.79 6.66
CA CYS A 111 2.74 7.55 5.89
C CYS A 111 3.12 7.07 4.49
N ILE A 112 2.66 5.86 4.13
CA ILE A 112 2.82 5.30 2.80
C ILE A 112 1.57 5.65 2.02
N ILE A 113 1.71 6.43 0.95
CA ILE A 113 0.59 6.84 0.10
C ILE A 113 0.66 6.06 -1.21
N LEU A 114 -0.39 5.30 -1.51
CA LEU A 114 -0.54 4.54 -2.74
C LEU A 114 -1.87 4.89 -3.42
N GLY A 115 -1.81 5.55 -4.57
CA GLY A 115 -2.98 5.90 -5.36
C GLY A 115 -2.58 6.18 -6.81
N GLY A 116 -3.58 6.32 -7.68
CA GLY A 116 -3.37 6.51 -9.10
C GLY A 116 -3.90 5.37 -9.96
N THR A 117 -4.11 4.18 -9.39
CA THR A 117 -4.59 2.99 -10.14
C THR A 117 -5.91 3.28 -10.88
N ASN A 118 -6.84 3.95 -10.20
CA ASN A 118 -8.15 4.32 -10.75
C ASN A 118 -8.11 5.59 -11.62
N ASP A 119 -6.99 6.33 -11.58
CA ASP A 119 -6.82 7.57 -12.32
C ASP A 119 -6.30 7.33 -13.76
N VAL A 120 -5.59 6.22 -14.00
CA VAL A 120 -4.90 5.91 -15.28
C VAL A 120 -5.83 5.98 -16.50
N SER A 121 -7.11 5.67 -16.34
CA SER A 121 -8.07 5.65 -17.45
C SER A 121 -8.68 7.02 -17.80
N GLY A 122 -8.45 8.07 -17.02
CA GLY A 122 -9.18 9.33 -17.20
C GLY A 122 -8.53 10.61 -16.69
N SER A 123 -7.38 10.54 -16.02
CA SER A 123 -6.66 11.71 -15.49
C SER A 123 -5.30 11.88 -16.17
N SER A 124 -4.87 13.12 -16.34
CA SER A 124 -3.51 13.39 -16.82
C SER A 124 -2.47 13.05 -15.74
N PRO A 125 -1.25 12.62 -16.12
CA PRO A 125 -0.17 12.36 -15.17
C PRO A 125 0.11 13.54 -14.23
N ASP A 126 0.04 14.77 -14.73
CA ASP A 126 0.25 15.99 -13.94
C ASP A 126 -0.80 16.17 -12.84
N MET A 127 -2.06 15.85 -13.13
CA MET A 127 -3.13 15.91 -12.13
C MET A 127 -2.92 14.85 -11.04
N ILE A 128 -2.58 13.61 -11.43
CA ILE A 128 -2.29 12.53 -10.49
C ILE A 128 -1.13 12.93 -9.57
N LEU A 129 -0.03 13.42 -10.15
CA LEU A 129 1.15 13.85 -9.41
C LEU A 129 0.85 15.03 -8.48
N SER A 130 0.07 16.01 -8.93
CA SER A 130 -0.36 17.17 -8.13
C SER A 130 -1.19 16.75 -6.91
N ASN A 131 -2.12 15.81 -7.09
CA ASN A 131 -2.93 15.27 -6.00
C ASN A 131 -2.07 14.48 -4.99
N LEU A 132 -1.16 13.63 -5.48
CA LEU A 132 -0.23 12.88 -4.63
C LEU A 132 0.69 13.82 -3.83
N ARG A 133 1.19 14.89 -4.44
CA ARG A 133 1.96 15.94 -3.74
C ARG A 133 1.14 16.61 -2.65
N THR A 134 -0.13 16.87 -2.90
CA THR A 134 -1.06 17.43 -1.91
C THR A 134 -1.24 16.48 -0.72
N LEU A 135 -1.53 15.20 -0.97
CA LEU A 135 -1.67 14.18 0.09
C LEU A 135 -0.37 14.01 0.90
N HIS A 136 0.77 13.97 0.21
CA HIS A 136 2.08 13.90 0.84
C HIS A 136 2.36 15.14 1.72
N ALA A 137 2.06 16.34 1.23
CA ALA A 137 2.22 17.56 2.02
C ALA A 137 1.36 17.55 3.29
N ILE A 138 0.15 16.99 3.23
CA ILE A 138 -0.71 16.79 4.40
C ILE A 138 -0.04 15.85 5.41
N ALA A 139 0.44 14.68 4.98
CA ALA A 139 1.14 13.76 5.88
C ALA A 139 2.35 14.43 6.57
N ARG A 140 3.14 15.17 5.79
CA ARG A 140 4.31 15.94 6.26
C ARG A 140 3.95 16.97 7.33
N GLN A 141 2.83 17.68 7.17
CA GLN A 141 2.34 18.67 8.17
C GLN A 141 2.10 18.04 9.55
N PHE A 142 1.79 16.74 9.61
CA PHE A 142 1.56 16.00 10.86
C PHE A 142 2.79 15.20 11.32
N GLY A 143 3.95 15.39 10.68
CA GLY A 143 5.20 14.72 11.03
C GLY A 143 5.29 13.26 10.56
N ALA A 144 4.40 12.82 9.67
CA ALA A 144 4.48 11.52 9.02
C ALA A 144 5.30 11.63 7.73
N VAL A 145 6.47 11.00 7.72
CA VAL A 145 7.52 11.14 6.70
C VAL A 145 7.94 9.85 6.04
#